data_AF-A0A9X4MAQ6-F1
#
_entry.id   AF-A0A9X4MAQ6-F1
#
_cell.length_a   1.000
_cell.length_b   1.000
_cell.length_c   1.000
_cell.angle_alpha   90.00
_cell.angle_beta   90.00
_cell.angle_gamma   90.00
#
_symmetry.space_group_name_H-M   'P 1'
#
loop_
_entity.id
_entity.type
_entity.pdbx_description
1 polymer ?
#
loop_
_entity_poly.entity_id
_entity_poly.type
_entity_poly.pdbx_seq_one_letter_code
_entity_poly.pdbx_strand_id
1 'polypeptide(L)'
;MTGNMTGNTSRNCDTPNPSSIQILCIKLCTVSLSICLMGCAPTGNDASKPSTSVEIPATSSTPTLAPQTKPKPVSELAQYLSITATATISGREIQLEVANSPAEQEKGLMFRPPLTDDRGMLFPFIPARPVAFWMKNTPSPLDIIFLLNGEVKAIARNATTCKSDPCPIYPEGGVVADNVIEVRSGLTQELGLKEGDRISVKFLLPKNQ
;
A
#
# COMPACT_ATOMS: atom_id res chain seq x y z
N MET A 1 -73.99 -4.86 28.29
CA MET A 1 -73.69 -6.23 27.80
C MET A 1 -74.32 -6.39 26.42
N THR A 2 -73.57 -6.04 25.38
CA THR A 2 -73.96 -6.20 23.97
C THR A 2 -72.68 -6.21 23.14
N GLY A 3 -72.61 -7.08 22.12
CA GLY A 3 -71.60 -7.00 21.06
C GLY A 3 -70.97 -8.33 20.67
N ASN A 4 -71.62 -9.04 19.75
CA ASN A 4 -71.12 -10.17 18.98
C ASN A 4 -70.28 -9.66 17.79
N MET A 5 -69.22 -10.35 17.35
CA MET A 5 -68.83 -10.50 15.93
C MET A 5 -67.57 -11.36 15.76
N THR A 6 -67.72 -12.36 14.89
CA THR A 6 -66.74 -13.28 14.32
C THR A 6 -65.77 -12.59 13.35
N GLY A 7 -64.50 -13.00 13.36
CA GLY A 7 -63.49 -12.61 12.36
C GLY A 7 -62.48 -13.73 12.10
N ASN A 8 -62.49 -14.25 10.87
CA ASN A 8 -61.62 -15.28 10.30
C ASN A 8 -60.27 -14.68 9.86
N THR A 9 -59.12 -15.30 10.18
CA THR A 9 -57.87 -15.08 9.40
C THR A 9 -56.92 -16.28 9.44
N SER A 10 -56.98 -17.07 8.36
CA SER A 10 -55.88 -17.53 7.50
C SER A 10 -54.50 -17.93 8.10
N ARG A 11 -54.24 -19.24 8.02
CA ARG A 11 -53.03 -19.93 7.51
C ARG A 11 -51.65 -19.58 8.10
N ASN A 12 -51.21 -20.43 9.03
CA ASN A 12 -49.80 -20.73 9.28
C ASN A 12 -49.27 -21.70 8.21
N CYS A 13 -48.17 -21.35 7.56
CA CYS A 13 -47.30 -22.30 6.87
C CYS A 13 -45.88 -22.12 7.42
N ASP A 14 -45.47 -23.04 8.30
CA ASP A 14 -44.08 -23.34 8.59
C ASP A 14 -43.36 -23.83 7.34
N THR A 15 -42.09 -23.45 7.13
CA THR A 15 -41.06 -24.30 6.53
C THR A 15 -39.64 -23.79 6.84
N PRO A 16 -38.61 -24.66 6.78
CA PRO A 16 -37.53 -24.68 7.76
C PRO A 16 -36.15 -24.22 7.26
N ASN A 17 -35.28 -23.94 8.23
CA ASN A 17 -33.82 -23.82 8.15
C ASN A 17 -33.15 -25.08 7.54
N PRO A 18 -32.21 -24.93 6.59
CA PRO A 18 -31.31 -26.02 6.23
C PRO A 18 -29.86 -25.68 6.58
N SER A 19 -29.44 -26.09 7.77
CA SER A 19 -28.06 -26.50 8.04
C SER A 19 -27.98 -28.03 7.97
N SER A 20 -27.01 -28.52 7.19
CA SER A 20 -26.44 -29.87 7.20
C SER A 20 -27.19 -31.00 6.45
N ILE A 21 -26.47 -31.62 5.49
CA ILE A 21 -26.42 -33.04 5.02
C ILE A 21 -25.59 -32.99 3.71
N GLN A 22 -24.26 -33.16 3.69
CA GLN A 22 -23.45 -34.41 3.66
C GLN A 22 -23.88 -35.45 2.61
N ILE A 23 -22.86 -36.11 1.99
CA ILE A 23 -22.84 -37.26 1.04
C ILE A 23 -22.22 -36.84 -0.32
N LEU A 24 -20.91 -37.02 -0.60
CA LEU A 24 -20.10 -38.24 -0.80
C LEU A 24 -20.03 -38.67 -2.29
N CYS A 25 -18.80 -39.04 -2.73
CA CYS A 25 -18.37 -39.59 -4.04
C CYS A 25 -18.19 -38.52 -5.14
N ILE A 26 -17.04 -38.36 -5.82
CA ILE A 26 -16.19 -39.36 -6.49
C ILE A 26 -14.73 -38.86 -6.54
N LYS A 27 -13.82 -39.76 -6.16
CA LYS A 27 -12.36 -39.68 -6.36
C LYS A 27 -11.98 -40.30 -7.72
N LEU A 28 -10.87 -39.83 -8.28
CA LEU A 28 -9.93 -40.48 -9.22
C LEU A 28 -10.27 -40.58 -10.73
N CYS A 29 -9.43 -39.94 -11.56
CA CYS A 29 -8.84 -40.49 -12.80
C CYS A 29 -7.58 -39.66 -13.15
N THR A 30 -6.37 -40.13 -12.82
CA THR A 30 -5.40 -40.83 -13.69
C THR A 30 -4.41 -39.91 -14.43
N VAL A 31 -3.18 -39.91 -13.90
CA VAL A 31 -1.85 -39.88 -14.52
C VAL A 31 -1.80 -39.92 -16.05
N SER A 32 -1.07 -38.97 -16.66
CA SER A 32 -0.41 -39.15 -17.95
C SER A 32 1.04 -38.64 -17.86
N LEU A 33 1.94 -39.60 -17.72
CA LEU A 33 3.38 -39.52 -17.84
C LEU A 33 3.74 -39.61 -19.32
N SER A 34 4.32 -38.56 -19.90
CA SER A 34 4.92 -38.62 -21.25
C SER A 34 6.43 -38.43 -21.16
N ILE A 35 7.11 -39.54 -21.41
CA ILE A 35 8.55 -39.69 -21.62
C ILE A 35 8.82 -39.51 -23.12
N CYS A 36 9.79 -38.65 -23.48
CA CYS A 36 10.50 -38.75 -24.77
C CYS A 36 12.01 -38.62 -24.51
N LEU A 37 12.75 -39.66 -24.89
CA LEU A 37 14.20 -39.79 -24.81
C LEU A 37 14.92 -39.17 -26.02
N MET A 38 16.19 -38.81 -25.76
CA MET A 38 17.38 -38.84 -26.63
C MET A 38 17.52 -37.88 -27.83
N GLY A 39 18.60 -37.09 -27.76
CA GLY A 39 19.30 -36.52 -28.91
C GLY A 39 20.71 -36.04 -28.50
N CYS A 40 21.73 -36.63 -29.12
CA CYS A 40 23.16 -36.54 -28.78
C CYS A 40 23.84 -35.19 -29.09
N ALA A 41 25.02 -35.02 -28.46
CA ALA A 41 26.01 -33.95 -28.59
C ALA A 41 26.60 -33.78 -30.01
N PRO A 42 27.32 -32.67 -30.24
CA PRO A 42 28.72 -32.83 -30.64
C PRO A 42 29.72 -31.92 -29.89
N THR A 43 30.96 -32.38 -29.99
CA THR A 43 32.25 -31.88 -29.49
C THR A 43 32.81 -30.67 -30.24
N GLY A 44 33.64 -29.89 -29.55
CA GLY A 44 34.67 -28.98 -30.12
C GLY A 44 35.14 -28.01 -29.02
N ASN A 45 36.34 -28.17 -28.45
CA ASN A 45 37.60 -27.52 -28.87
C ASN A 45 37.49 -25.98 -28.81
N ASP A 46 38.40 -25.19 -28.25
CA ASP A 46 39.80 -25.37 -27.90
C ASP A 46 40.25 -24.12 -27.11
N ALA A 47 41.39 -24.28 -26.42
CA ALA A 47 42.43 -23.27 -26.27
C ALA A 47 42.13 -21.87 -25.70
N SER A 48 42.56 -21.69 -24.45
CA SER A 48 43.69 -20.84 -24.05
C SER A 48 43.86 -19.41 -24.60
N LYS A 49 44.16 -18.52 -23.63
CA LYS A 49 45.17 -17.43 -23.63
C LYS A 49 44.61 -16.00 -23.73
N PRO A 50 45.27 -14.97 -23.18
CA PRO A 50 46.00 -14.85 -21.91
C PRO A 50 45.43 -13.73 -21.00
N SER A 51 45.72 -13.85 -19.70
CA SER A 51 45.73 -12.72 -18.78
C SER A 51 46.95 -11.85 -19.10
N THR A 52 46.74 -10.72 -19.78
CA THR A 52 47.76 -9.68 -19.92
C THR A 52 47.56 -8.66 -18.83
N SER A 53 48.42 -8.73 -17.82
CA SER A 53 48.67 -7.66 -16.87
C SER A 53 49.16 -6.43 -17.64
N VAL A 54 48.37 -5.36 -17.63
CA VAL A 54 48.85 -4.02 -18.02
C VAL A 54 49.09 -3.25 -16.73
N GLU A 55 50.36 -3.13 -16.42
CA GLU A 55 50.97 -2.24 -15.46
C GLU A 55 50.65 -0.79 -15.85
N ILE A 56 49.90 -0.07 -15.00
CA ILE A 56 49.70 1.37 -15.14
C ILE A 56 50.62 2.05 -14.12
N PRO A 57 51.52 2.96 -14.57
CA PRO A 57 52.46 3.64 -13.69
C PRO A 57 51.74 4.57 -12.71
N ALA A 58 52.18 4.52 -11.46
CA ALA A 58 51.80 5.45 -10.41
C ALA A 58 52.27 6.87 -10.76
N THR A 59 51.40 7.65 -11.38
CA THR A 59 51.53 9.11 -11.40
C THR A 59 50.73 9.65 -10.23
N SER A 60 51.45 9.96 -9.16
CA SER A 60 50.99 10.72 -8.02
C SER A 60 50.58 12.13 -8.44
N SER A 61 49.30 12.32 -8.75
CA SER A 61 48.64 13.62 -8.72
C SER A 61 47.85 13.72 -7.42
N THR A 62 48.42 14.45 -6.47
CA THR A 62 47.73 14.95 -5.28
C THR A 62 46.44 15.63 -5.72
N PRO A 63 45.23 15.14 -5.34
CA PRO A 63 44.03 15.92 -5.55
C PRO A 63 44.06 17.09 -4.57
N THR A 64 44.29 18.29 -5.10
CA THR A 64 43.99 19.56 -4.44
C THR A 64 42.59 19.49 -3.84
N LEU A 65 42.51 19.56 -2.51
CA LEU A 65 41.28 19.60 -1.74
C LEU A 65 40.40 20.76 -2.24
N ALA A 66 39.38 20.46 -3.04
CA ALA A 66 38.31 21.40 -3.31
C ALA A 66 37.60 21.71 -1.96
N PRO A 67 37.20 22.97 -1.70
CA PRO A 67 36.41 23.33 -0.54
C PRO A 67 35.22 22.38 -0.34
N GLN A 68 35.21 21.73 0.83
CA GLN A 68 34.14 20.85 1.31
C GLN A 68 32.82 21.64 1.31
N THR A 69 31.98 21.39 0.31
CA THR A 69 30.61 21.91 0.28
C THR A 69 29.86 21.22 1.42
N LYS A 70 29.47 22.00 2.43
CA LYS A 70 28.64 21.52 3.56
C LYS A 70 27.46 20.71 2.99
N PRO A 71 27.21 19.46 3.45
CA PRO A 71 26.13 18.67 2.90
C PRO A 71 24.80 19.42 3.04
N LYS A 72 24.06 19.51 1.92
CA LYS A 72 22.71 20.09 1.87
C LYS A 72 21.85 19.43 2.95
N PRO A 73 21.16 20.17 3.82
CA PRO A 73 20.38 19.55 4.88
C PRO A 73 19.31 18.64 4.28
N VAL A 74 19.13 17.45 4.86
CA VAL A 74 18.23 16.38 4.39
C VAL A 74 16.78 16.87 4.21
N SER A 75 16.39 17.93 4.94
CA SER A 75 15.10 18.61 4.80
C SER A 75 14.86 19.23 3.43
N GLU A 76 15.90 19.60 2.69
CA GLU A 76 15.77 20.15 1.33
C GLU A 76 15.49 19.06 0.27
N LEU A 77 15.48 17.78 0.68
CA LEU A 77 15.03 16.67 -0.16
C LEU A 77 13.54 16.36 0.01
N ALA A 78 12.87 16.94 1.02
CA ALA A 78 11.46 16.72 1.28
C ALA A 78 10.57 17.49 0.29
N GLN A 79 9.41 16.92 -0.03
CA GLN A 79 8.34 17.66 -0.70
C GLN A 79 7.33 18.22 0.30
N TYR A 80 6.74 19.36 -0.03
CA TYR A 80 5.61 19.97 0.68
C TYR A 80 4.59 20.43 -0.36
N LEU A 81 3.39 19.87 -0.30
CA LEU A 81 2.31 20.16 -1.23
C LEU A 81 1.26 21.04 -0.54
N SER A 82 0.37 21.62 -1.33
CA SER A 82 -0.76 22.38 -0.80
C SER A 82 -1.79 21.43 -0.17
N ILE A 83 -2.43 21.89 0.91
CA ILE A 83 -3.61 21.21 1.47
C ILE A 83 -4.77 21.46 0.52
N THR A 84 -5.20 20.41 -0.18
CA THR A 84 -6.28 20.47 -1.18
C THR A 84 -7.33 19.40 -0.97
N ALA A 85 -7.29 18.68 0.16
CA ALA A 85 -8.37 17.81 0.59
C ALA A 85 -8.51 17.79 2.12
N THR A 86 -9.67 17.40 2.61
CA THR A 86 -9.88 16.99 4.00
C THR A 86 -10.48 15.59 4.08
N ALA A 87 -10.18 14.85 5.14
CA ALA A 87 -10.86 13.60 5.47
C ALA A 87 -11.49 13.68 6.85
N THR A 88 -12.68 13.09 7.00
CA THR A 88 -13.31 12.92 8.32
C THR A 88 -13.12 11.48 8.78
N ILE A 89 -12.27 11.28 9.78
CA ILE A 89 -11.92 9.97 10.35
C ILE A 89 -12.48 9.89 11.76
N SER A 90 -13.47 9.02 11.98
CA SER A 90 -14.17 8.89 13.27
C SER A 90 -14.61 10.24 13.88
N GLY A 91 -15.07 11.18 13.04
CA GLY A 91 -15.50 12.53 13.46
C GLY A 91 -14.40 13.57 13.62
N ARG A 92 -13.11 13.20 13.48
CA ARG A 92 -11.99 14.16 13.43
C ARG A 92 -11.70 14.55 11.98
N GLU A 93 -11.57 15.85 11.73
CA GLU A 93 -11.10 16.36 10.45
C GLU A 93 -9.58 16.31 10.36
N ILE A 94 -9.07 15.77 9.25
CA ILE A 94 -7.65 15.70 8.90
C ILE A 94 -7.43 16.48 7.61
N GLN A 95 -6.49 17.42 7.61
CA GLN A 95 -6.10 18.20 6.45
C GLN A 95 -5.05 17.44 5.63
N LEU A 96 -5.31 17.28 4.34
CA LEU A 96 -4.54 16.40 3.47
C LEU A 96 -3.82 17.18 2.37
N GLU A 97 -2.51 16.96 2.29
CA GLU A 97 -1.72 17.21 1.09
C GLU A 97 -2.03 16.13 0.06
N VAL A 98 -2.27 16.49 -1.19
CA VAL A 98 -2.66 15.52 -2.23
C VAL A 98 -1.50 15.25 -3.18
N ALA A 99 -0.98 14.02 -3.16
CA ALA A 99 0.06 13.54 -4.07
C ALA A 99 -0.58 12.94 -5.33
N ASN A 100 -0.81 13.76 -6.35
CA ASN A 100 -1.62 13.39 -7.52
C ASN A 100 -0.78 12.78 -8.65
N SER A 101 0.45 13.24 -8.83
CA SER A 101 1.36 12.73 -9.85
C SER A 101 2.14 11.50 -9.38
N PRO A 102 2.59 10.62 -10.28
CA PRO A 102 3.42 9.47 -9.91
C PRO A 102 4.67 9.85 -9.10
N ALA A 103 5.32 10.97 -9.44
CA ALA A 103 6.51 11.44 -8.73
C ALA A 103 6.20 11.90 -7.30
N GLU A 104 5.09 12.61 -7.09
CA GLU A 104 4.63 13.00 -5.76
C GLU A 104 4.27 11.76 -4.93
N GLN A 105 3.60 10.77 -5.54
CA GLN A 105 3.21 9.53 -4.87
C GLN A 105 4.42 8.68 -4.47
N GLU A 106 5.39 8.50 -5.38
CA GLU A 106 6.63 7.78 -5.09
C GLU A 106 7.42 8.45 -3.97
N LYS A 107 7.43 9.79 -3.96
CA LYS A 107 8.16 10.57 -2.96
C LYS A 107 7.46 10.61 -1.61
N GLY A 108 6.13 10.58 -1.56
CA GLY A 108 5.33 10.58 -0.33
C GLY A 108 5.85 11.51 0.77
N LEU A 109 5.94 10.99 2.00
CA LEU A 109 6.44 11.72 3.17
C LEU A 109 7.95 11.54 3.43
N MET A 110 8.73 11.15 2.43
CA MET A 110 10.19 10.98 2.57
C MET A 110 10.87 12.25 3.08
N PHE A 111 11.84 12.08 3.98
CA PHE A 111 12.68 13.14 4.55
C PHE A 111 11.95 14.22 5.35
N ARG A 112 10.65 14.06 5.63
CA ARG A 112 9.85 15.04 6.37
C ARG A 112 9.92 14.85 7.89
N PRO A 113 9.82 15.93 8.68
CA PRO A 113 9.50 15.80 10.10
C PRO A 113 8.19 15.02 10.33
N PRO A 114 7.96 14.49 11.55
CA PRO A 114 6.70 13.83 11.90
C PRO A 114 5.47 14.70 11.58
N LEU A 115 4.39 14.06 11.14
CA LEU A 115 3.10 14.73 10.96
C LEU A 115 2.47 15.12 12.31
N THR A 116 1.75 16.23 12.33
CA THR A 116 0.86 16.60 13.44
C THR A 116 -0.46 15.83 13.37
N ASP A 117 -1.20 15.82 14.48
CA ASP A 117 -2.46 15.09 14.67
C ASP A 117 -3.58 15.39 13.67
N ASP A 118 -3.54 16.55 13.04
CA ASP A 118 -4.55 17.09 12.12
C ASP A 118 -4.08 17.06 10.66
N ARG A 119 -2.96 16.38 10.38
CA ARG A 119 -2.32 16.35 9.06
C ARG A 119 -2.16 14.94 8.51
N GLY A 120 -2.23 14.85 7.19
CA GLY A 120 -1.94 13.63 6.45
C GLY A 120 -1.61 13.91 4.98
N MET A 121 -1.37 12.83 4.25
CA MET A 121 -1.19 12.85 2.80
C MET A 121 -2.19 11.89 2.14
N LEU A 122 -2.83 12.36 1.07
CA LEU A 122 -3.76 11.60 0.25
C LEU A 122 -3.10 11.18 -1.07
N PHE A 123 -3.27 9.91 -1.42
CA PHE A 123 -2.80 9.32 -2.66
C PHE A 123 -4.01 8.80 -3.46
N PRO A 124 -4.48 9.53 -4.48
CA PRO A 124 -5.56 9.08 -5.35
C PRO A 124 -5.05 8.08 -6.41
N PHE A 125 -5.83 7.02 -6.64
CA PHE A 125 -5.59 5.99 -7.65
C PHE A 125 -6.85 5.80 -8.50
N ILE A 126 -6.89 6.43 -9.67
CA ILE A 126 -8.03 6.38 -10.58
C ILE A 126 -7.56 5.78 -11.92
N PRO A 127 -8.07 4.61 -12.34
CA PRO A 127 -9.04 3.76 -11.64
C PRO A 127 -8.45 3.06 -10.42
N ALA A 128 -9.35 2.57 -9.55
CA ALA A 128 -8.97 1.74 -8.40
C ALA A 128 -8.14 0.53 -8.85
N ARG A 129 -7.10 0.20 -8.09
CA ARG A 129 -6.16 -0.89 -8.42
C ARG A 129 -5.52 -1.47 -7.16
N PRO A 130 -4.93 -2.68 -7.22
CA PRO A 130 -4.07 -3.16 -6.14
C PRO A 130 -2.91 -2.19 -5.91
N VAL A 131 -2.76 -1.72 -4.68
CA VAL A 131 -1.67 -0.83 -4.25
C VAL A 131 -1.08 -1.34 -2.94
N ALA A 132 0.20 -1.06 -2.76
CA ALA A 132 0.93 -1.30 -1.53
C ALA A 132 1.98 -0.18 -1.35
N PHE A 133 2.35 0.08 -0.10
CA PHE A 133 3.20 1.17 0.30
C PHE A 133 4.45 0.64 1.01
N TRP A 134 5.48 1.48 1.04
CA TRP A 134 6.72 1.25 1.77
C TRP A 134 7.09 2.50 2.55
N MET A 135 8.05 2.38 3.45
CA MET A 135 8.47 3.47 4.33
C MET A 135 9.92 3.92 4.07
N LYS A 136 10.40 3.71 2.83
CA LYS A 136 11.77 4.06 2.44
C LYS A 136 11.99 5.55 2.62
N ASN A 137 13.01 5.93 3.39
CA ASN A 137 13.37 7.32 3.72
C ASN A 137 12.28 8.13 4.44
N THR A 138 11.21 7.52 4.92
CA THR A 138 10.20 8.16 5.78
C THR A 138 10.68 8.05 7.23
N PRO A 139 11.02 9.17 7.89
CA PRO A 139 11.75 9.12 9.16
C PRO A 139 10.87 8.91 10.40
N SER A 140 9.54 8.89 10.25
CA SER A 140 8.58 8.63 11.32
C SER A 140 7.62 7.50 10.92
N PRO A 141 7.22 6.61 11.85
CA PRO A 141 6.19 5.61 11.57
C PRO A 141 4.84 6.25 11.23
N LEU A 142 4.04 5.57 10.41
CA LEU A 142 2.75 6.05 9.94
C LEU A 142 1.67 4.98 10.12
N ASP A 143 0.41 5.43 10.16
CA ASP A 143 -0.72 4.56 9.86
C ASP A 143 -1.12 4.81 8.39
N ILE A 144 -1.31 3.74 7.61
CA ILE A 144 -1.64 3.80 6.18
C ILE A 144 -3.03 3.22 5.99
N ILE A 145 -3.98 4.03 5.53
CA ILE A 145 -5.40 3.70 5.44
C ILE A 145 -5.78 3.54 3.97
N PHE A 146 -6.18 2.33 3.58
CA PHE A 146 -6.55 2.01 2.21
C PHE A 146 -8.05 2.10 2.04
N LEU A 147 -8.52 2.91 1.09
CA LEU A 147 -9.93 3.16 0.85
C LEU A 147 -10.36 2.67 -0.54
N LEU A 148 -11.56 2.14 -0.62
CA LEU A 148 -12.26 1.89 -1.89
C LEU A 148 -13.68 2.45 -1.77
N ASN A 149 -14.01 3.44 -2.60
CA ASN A 149 -15.29 4.15 -2.54
C ASN A 149 -15.62 4.67 -1.13
N GLY A 150 -14.60 5.13 -0.41
CA GLY A 150 -14.69 5.65 0.96
C GLY A 150 -14.83 4.59 2.06
N GLU A 151 -14.83 3.30 1.75
CA GLU A 151 -14.78 2.22 2.76
C GLU A 151 -13.33 1.83 3.05
N VAL A 152 -12.97 1.68 4.33
CA VAL A 152 -11.65 1.20 4.77
C VAL A 152 -11.49 -0.27 4.43
N LYS A 153 -10.61 -0.58 3.47
CA LYS A 153 -10.31 -1.94 3.03
C LYS A 153 -9.16 -2.58 3.79
N ALA A 154 -8.22 -1.78 4.27
CA ALA A 154 -7.11 -2.21 5.12
C ALA A 154 -6.56 -1.03 5.91
N ILE A 155 -5.95 -1.32 7.05
CA ILE A 155 -5.15 -0.34 7.81
C ILE A 155 -3.79 -0.98 8.14
N ALA A 156 -2.71 -0.46 7.57
CA ALA A 156 -1.37 -0.80 8.02
C ALA A 156 -0.98 0.12 9.17
N ARG A 157 -1.17 -0.37 10.40
CA ARG A 157 -0.87 0.36 11.63
C ARG A 157 0.61 0.31 11.93
N ASN A 158 1.19 1.43 12.36
CA ASN A 158 2.61 1.50 12.75
C ASN A 158 3.56 0.95 11.67
N ALA A 159 3.34 1.34 10.41
CA ALA A 159 4.27 1.04 9.33
C ALA A 159 5.65 1.62 9.69
N THR A 160 6.64 0.75 9.86
CA THR A 160 7.94 1.11 10.43
C THR A 160 8.84 1.78 9.41
N THR A 161 9.66 2.73 9.86
CA THR A 161 10.64 3.44 9.01
C THR A 161 11.63 2.49 8.36
N CYS A 162 12.13 2.86 7.17
CA CYS A 162 13.12 2.07 6.44
C CYS A 162 14.15 2.98 5.75
N LYS A 163 15.44 2.61 5.74
CA LYS A 163 16.50 3.38 5.07
C LYS A 163 17.28 2.58 4.03
N SER A 164 17.16 1.26 4.03
CA SER A 164 17.94 0.36 3.19
C SER A 164 17.03 -0.71 2.59
N ASP A 165 17.30 -1.06 1.34
CA ASP A 165 16.52 -2.10 0.66
C ASP A 165 16.90 -3.51 1.16
N PRO A 166 15.95 -4.47 1.15
CA PRO A 166 14.54 -4.28 0.83
C PRO A 166 13.76 -3.69 2.03
N CYS A 167 12.80 -2.79 1.75
CA CYS A 167 11.87 -2.30 2.76
C CYS A 167 10.62 -3.20 2.85
N PRO A 168 10.00 -3.32 4.05
CA PRO A 168 8.69 -3.93 4.18
C PRO A 168 7.63 -3.25 3.32
N ILE A 169 6.66 -4.03 2.87
CA ILE A 169 5.55 -3.61 2.00
C ILE A 169 4.23 -3.75 2.76
N TYR A 170 3.33 -2.76 2.62
CA TYR A 170 2.12 -2.63 3.39
C TYR A 170 0.87 -2.39 2.52
N PRO A 171 -0.21 -3.17 2.67
CA PRO A 171 -0.17 -4.54 3.18
C PRO A 171 0.65 -5.43 2.23
N GLU A 172 1.20 -6.53 2.75
CA GLU A 172 1.82 -7.55 1.90
C GLU A 172 0.81 -8.07 0.86
N GLY A 173 1.24 -8.21 -0.40
CA GLY A 173 0.37 -8.60 -1.51
C GLY A 173 -0.53 -7.48 -2.07
N GLY A 174 -0.59 -6.33 -1.40
CA GLY A 174 -1.38 -5.17 -1.79
C GLY A 174 -2.89 -5.35 -1.60
N VAL A 175 -3.62 -4.24 -1.76
CA VAL A 175 -5.08 -4.19 -1.63
C VAL A 175 -5.67 -3.26 -2.68
N VAL A 176 -6.84 -3.61 -3.21
CA VAL A 176 -7.53 -2.74 -4.19
C VAL A 176 -8.02 -1.48 -3.48
N ALA A 177 -7.52 -0.32 -3.90
CA ALA A 177 -7.89 0.98 -3.36
C ALA A 177 -8.02 2.03 -4.47
N ASP A 178 -8.89 3.02 -4.27
CA ASP A 178 -9.00 4.24 -5.07
C ASP A 178 -8.37 5.45 -4.38
N ASN A 179 -8.17 5.37 -3.07
CA ASN A 179 -7.50 6.38 -2.26
C ASN A 179 -6.70 5.69 -1.15
N VAL A 180 -5.55 6.26 -0.82
CA VAL A 180 -4.79 5.89 0.38
C VAL A 180 -4.50 7.14 1.19
N ILE A 181 -4.65 7.07 2.51
CA ILE A 181 -4.36 8.17 3.41
C ILE A 181 -3.25 7.75 4.37
N GLU A 182 -2.17 8.52 4.40
CA GLU A 182 -1.13 8.42 5.43
C GLU A 182 -1.37 9.45 6.53
N VAL A 183 -1.34 9.01 7.79
CA VAL A 183 -1.40 9.86 8.99
C VAL A 183 -0.32 9.45 9.99
N ARG A 184 -0.08 10.27 11.02
CA ARG A 184 0.85 9.89 12.09
C ARG A 184 0.45 8.53 12.69
N SER A 185 1.45 7.73 13.06
CA SER A 185 1.17 6.43 13.67
C SER A 185 0.39 6.57 14.98
N GLY A 186 -0.46 5.58 15.26
CA GLY A 186 -1.28 5.49 16.47
C GLY A 186 -2.62 6.22 16.36
N LEU A 187 -2.75 7.21 15.46
CA LEU A 187 -3.97 8.01 15.33
C LEU A 187 -5.19 7.14 15.02
N THR A 188 -5.03 6.15 14.13
CA THR A 188 -6.17 5.29 13.78
C THR A 188 -6.59 4.38 14.93
N GLN A 189 -5.70 4.10 15.90
CA GLN A 189 -6.02 3.29 17.08
C GLN A 189 -6.72 4.15 18.12
N GLU A 190 -6.20 5.35 18.37
CA GLU A 190 -6.81 6.35 19.24
C GLU A 190 -8.25 6.70 18.83
N LEU A 191 -8.49 6.79 17.52
CA LEU A 191 -9.81 7.09 16.96
C LEU A 191 -10.71 5.85 16.80
N GLY A 192 -10.24 4.65 17.17
CA GLY A 192 -11.01 3.41 17.06
C GLY A 192 -11.41 3.02 15.62
N LEU A 193 -10.68 3.50 14.61
CA LEU A 193 -10.96 3.22 13.21
C LEU A 193 -10.69 1.74 12.89
N LYS A 194 -11.58 1.08 12.16
CA LYS A 194 -11.44 -0.31 11.73
C LYS A 194 -11.78 -0.50 10.26
N GLU A 195 -11.37 -1.63 9.71
CA GLU A 195 -11.80 -2.07 8.39
C GLU A 195 -13.33 -2.16 8.31
N GLY A 196 -13.89 -1.76 7.17
CA GLY A 196 -15.33 -1.61 6.95
C GLY A 196 -15.92 -0.26 7.41
N ASP A 197 -15.21 0.52 8.24
CA ASP A 197 -15.62 1.89 8.53
C ASP A 197 -15.57 2.75 7.26
N ARG A 198 -16.32 3.87 7.27
CA ARG A 198 -16.33 4.82 6.15
C ARG A 198 -15.61 6.11 6.50
N ILE A 199 -14.81 6.59 5.56
CA ILE A 199 -14.13 7.88 5.61
C ILE A 199 -14.65 8.73 4.44
N SER A 200 -15.10 9.93 4.75
CA SER A 200 -15.44 10.92 3.72
C SER A 200 -14.19 11.72 3.38
N VAL A 201 -13.81 11.74 2.09
CA VAL A 201 -12.74 12.60 1.56
C VAL A 201 -13.39 13.71 0.73
N LYS A 202 -13.05 14.96 1.03
CA LYS A 202 -13.54 16.14 0.32
C LYS A 202 -12.36 16.88 -0.30
N PHE A 203 -12.30 16.93 -1.62
CA PHE A 203 -11.36 17.81 -2.32
C PHE A 203 -11.81 19.27 -2.16
N LEU A 204 -10.86 20.13 -1.79
CA LEU A 204 -11.05 21.56 -1.64
C LEU A 204 -10.83 22.21 -3.00
N LEU A 205 -11.74 23.12 -3.36
CA LEU A 205 -11.54 23.95 -4.55
C LEU A 205 -10.29 24.81 -4.35
N PRO A 206 -9.55 25.12 -5.44
CA PRO A 206 -8.50 26.13 -5.39
C PRO A 206 -9.11 27.40 -4.80
N LYS A 207 -8.50 27.95 -3.74
CA LYS A 207 -8.87 29.30 -3.32
C LYS A 207 -8.38 30.22 -4.43
N ASN A 208 -9.31 30.83 -5.16
CA ASN A 208 -8.98 31.87 -6.12
C ASN A 208 -8.14 32.93 -5.38
N GLN A 209 -6.85 33.01 -5.70
CA GLN A 209 -5.94 34.04 -5.23
C GLN A 209 -6.13 35.31 -6.07
#